data_AF-A0A3M2FTP6-F1
#
_entry.id   AF-A0A3M2FTP6-F1
#
_cell.length_a   1.000
_cell.length_b   1.000
_cell.length_c   1.000
_cell.angle_alpha   90.00
_cell.angle_beta   90.00
_cell.angle_gamma   90.00
#
_symmetry.space_group_name_H-M   'P 1'
#
loop_
_entity.id
_entity.type
_entity.pdbx_description
1 polymer ?
#
loop_
_entity_poly.entity_id
_entity_poly.type
_entity_poly.pdbx_seq_one_letter_code
_entity_poly.pdbx_strand_id
1 'polypeptide(L)'
;MFKSSLKRIILFITAVSLLWSCGSIMKQVGNLAGSLLTGTTKDLNEAAISVYFMRNVYPRATGDVATEYFENTWRDGANMVYVNLLSRDGVGMLKVDGQVMIDGEVVPHLKNGFYGKWLDPDDVSPKKVVIRTSTGQEASFTVTPPPPIKIKKVNGTAENPVIDISKPLRLELEADQAGRQTEFSVALLSDVMGIRTFLEYGTFKYKNKMTIPAAMWYNAITPYAPVSGQNWLRVERFDVMPTNVKGVGATQIIGQALDCIPVNVQGAVEETWVGTMDKQGIQVSEKLESNDGWMEVTFNKPNAYYGRPMSSGKKFAMVSFSVRATRLRQQRSSTSTNTSYGPGYKITTTTTTTTTRTFPTLPDAYWENLVNRLYADFEKILMDNYQIELIPVERVKQAPSYQALHPIEDKVSVVEVEKSYKGTKNLIPTTLSEIVKDASSTFAYDRKDSRLIRELGVDGLIAVTIDLEMPWESFSLTPRMSIRISGPPNGYKAGPTIYLQGLVNGSGLPLDEAKMNADYVMDVLPNVIREKELMRALAKGINIIKKEEASRAYDALWALK
;
A
#
# COMPACT_ATOMS: atom_id res chain seq x y z
N MET A 1 -11.41 -30.62 4.84
CA MET A 1 -10.22 -30.18 4.08
C MET A 1 -9.48 -28.97 4.68
N PHE A 2 -10.13 -27.99 5.33
CA PHE A 2 -9.46 -26.76 5.83
C PHE A 2 -8.64 -26.86 7.14
N LYS A 3 -8.76 -27.94 7.92
CA LYS A 3 -7.96 -28.13 9.15
C LYS A 3 -6.51 -28.56 8.89
N SER A 4 -6.16 -29.07 7.70
CA SER A 4 -4.78 -29.49 7.39
C SER A 4 -3.88 -28.34 6.90
N SER A 5 -4.44 -27.35 6.21
CA SER A 5 -3.71 -26.17 5.71
C SER A 5 -3.33 -25.21 6.85
N LEU A 6 -4.22 -24.97 7.81
CA LEU A 6 -3.92 -24.14 8.99
C LEU A 6 -2.88 -24.79 9.91
N LYS A 7 -2.91 -26.12 10.07
CA LYS A 7 -1.86 -26.85 10.79
C LYS A 7 -0.50 -26.78 10.08
N ARG A 8 -0.46 -26.74 8.74
CA ARG A 8 0.79 -26.57 7.98
C ARG A 8 1.37 -25.17 8.10
N ILE A 9 0.53 -24.13 8.13
CA ILE A 9 0.97 -22.73 8.34
C ILE A 9 1.51 -22.53 9.77
N ILE A 10 0.83 -23.09 10.78
CA ILE A 10 1.29 -23.01 12.18
C ILE A 10 2.58 -23.83 12.38
N LEU A 11 2.70 -25.02 11.78
CA LEU A 11 3.96 -25.80 11.80
C LEU A 11 5.10 -25.05 11.10
N PHE A 12 4.83 -24.31 10.02
CA PHE A 12 5.83 -23.54 9.28
C PHE A 12 6.34 -22.35 10.11
N ILE A 13 5.44 -21.63 10.78
CA ILE A 13 5.82 -20.54 11.70
C ILE A 13 6.63 -21.08 12.90
N THR A 14 6.28 -22.28 13.40
CA THR A 14 6.98 -22.90 14.55
C THR A 14 8.33 -23.52 14.15
N ALA A 15 8.48 -24.01 12.91
CA ALA A 15 9.74 -24.55 12.39
C ALA A 15 10.74 -23.44 12.01
N VAL A 16 10.25 -22.29 11.53
CA VAL A 16 11.08 -21.11 11.22
C VAL A 16 11.63 -20.47 12.51
N SER A 17 10.94 -20.57 13.65
CA SER A 17 11.44 -20.06 14.93
C SER A 17 12.57 -20.88 15.59
N LEU A 18 12.93 -22.07 15.06
CA LEU A 18 13.90 -22.97 15.68
C LEU A 18 15.23 -23.14 14.91
N LEU A 19 15.43 -22.46 13.79
CA LEU A 19 16.63 -22.61 12.94
C LEU A 19 17.36 -21.27 12.76
N TRP A 20 17.97 -20.80 13.84
CA TRP A 20 18.65 -19.49 13.93
C TRP A 20 20.11 -19.48 13.46
N SER A 21 20.58 -20.49 12.72
CA SER A 21 22.00 -20.56 12.34
C SER A 21 22.28 -21.34 11.04
N CYS A 22 21.78 -20.84 9.89
CA CYS A 22 22.47 -20.99 8.59
C CYS A 22 21.68 -20.30 7.47
N GLY A 23 22.28 -19.30 6.81
CA GLY A 23 21.73 -18.71 5.59
C GLY A 23 21.50 -19.74 4.47
N SER A 24 22.29 -20.83 4.44
CA SER A 24 22.09 -21.96 3.53
C SER A 24 20.78 -22.74 3.80
N ILE A 25 20.38 -22.89 5.06
CA ILE A 25 19.13 -23.56 5.45
C ILE A 25 17.94 -22.68 5.09
N MET A 26 18.00 -21.36 5.33
CA MET A 26 16.94 -20.44 4.92
C MET A 26 16.79 -20.36 3.39
N LYS A 27 17.89 -20.40 2.63
CA LYS A 27 17.85 -20.50 1.16
C LYS A 27 17.22 -21.82 0.69
N GLN A 28 17.55 -22.95 1.33
CA GLN A 28 16.96 -24.26 1.03
C GLN A 28 15.47 -24.32 1.40
N VAL A 29 15.09 -23.78 2.56
CA VAL A 29 13.69 -23.64 2.99
C VAL A 29 12.93 -22.71 2.06
N GLY A 30 13.54 -21.61 1.62
CA GLY A 30 12.96 -20.68 0.63
C GLY A 30 12.74 -21.33 -0.73
N ASN A 31 13.68 -22.14 -1.23
CA ASN A 31 13.53 -22.90 -2.47
C ASN A 31 12.46 -23.99 -2.33
N LEU A 32 12.44 -24.71 -1.21
CA LEU A 32 11.45 -25.75 -0.93
C LEU A 32 10.04 -25.13 -0.80
N ALA A 33 9.90 -24.06 -0.02
CA ALA A 33 8.67 -23.31 0.12
C ALA A 33 8.24 -22.71 -1.21
N GLY A 34 9.17 -22.14 -1.99
CA GLY A 34 8.89 -21.62 -3.32
C GLY A 34 8.34 -22.68 -4.27
N SER A 35 8.93 -23.88 -4.28
CA SER A 35 8.41 -25.00 -5.07
C SER A 35 7.04 -25.51 -4.60
N LEU A 36 6.81 -25.56 -3.28
CA LEU A 36 5.53 -25.96 -2.69
C LEU A 36 4.42 -24.92 -2.91
N LEU A 37 4.79 -23.64 -3.01
CA LEU A 37 3.90 -22.52 -3.28
C LEU A 37 3.79 -22.19 -4.78
N THR A 38 4.47 -22.94 -5.65
CA THR A 38 4.34 -22.80 -7.09
C THR A 38 3.20 -23.69 -7.59
N GLY A 39 2.06 -23.07 -7.88
CA GLY A 39 0.94 -23.73 -8.54
C GLY A 39 1.18 -23.91 -10.04
N THR A 40 0.31 -24.66 -10.70
CA THR A 40 0.23 -24.68 -12.16
C THR A 40 -1.14 -24.13 -12.56
N THR A 41 -1.20 -23.20 -13.51
CA THR A 41 -2.46 -22.65 -14.03
C THR A 41 -2.59 -22.89 -15.53
N LYS A 42 -3.83 -23.11 -15.95
CA LYS A 42 -4.27 -23.17 -17.36
C LYS A 42 -5.17 -21.99 -17.73
N ASP A 43 -5.38 -21.05 -16.80
CA ASP A 43 -6.18 -19.84 -16.98
C ASP A 43 -5.33 -18.59 -16.65
N LEU A 44 -4.99 -17.81 -17.68
CA LEU A 44 -4.20 -16.59 -17.49
C LEU A 44 -4.95 -15.50 -16.72
N ASN A 45 -6.27 -15.61 -16.52
CA ASN A 45 -7.02 -14.68 -15.66
C ASN A 45 -6.66 -14.82 -14.16
N GLU A 46 -6.10 -15.96 -13.77
CA GLU A 46 -5.57 -16.22 -12.42
C GLU A 46 -4.13 -15.73 -12.26
N ALA A 47 -3.48 -15.33 -13.35
CA ALA A 47 -2.07 -14.96 -13.38
C ALA A 47 -1.85 -13.44 -13.37
N ALA A 48 -0.92 -13.00 -12.53
CA ALA A 48 -0.23 -11.73 -12.65
C ALA A 48 1.11 -11.96 -13.39
N ILE A 49 1.20 -11.47 -14.62
CA ILE A 49 2.32 -11.74 -15.53
C ILE A 49 3.23 -10.52 -15.62
N SER A 50 4.50 -10.69 -15.25
CA SER A 50 5.54 -9.70 -15.51
C SER A 50 6.41 -10.14 -16.68
N VAL A 51 6.68 -9.23 -17.62
CA VAL A 51 7.63 -9.44 -18.71
C VAL A 51 8.75 -8.43 -18.58
N TYR A 52 9.99 -8.91 -18.61
CA TYR A 52 11.16 -8.08 -18.42
C TYR A 52 12.12 -8.21 -19.60
N PHE A 53 12.72 -7.09 -19.99
CA PHE A 53 13.97 -7.05 -20.72
C PHE A 53 15.00 -6.37 -19.85
N MET A 54 16.05 -7.07 -19.46
CA MET A 54 17.13 -6.55 -18.64
C MET A 54 18.43 -6.45 -19.44
N ARG A 55 19.01 -5.25 -19.55
CA ARG A 55 20.32 -5.04 -20.16
C ARG A 55 21.45 -5.03 -19.13
N ASN A 56 22.59 -5.56 -19.54
CA ASN A 56 23.86 -5.50 -18.80
C ASN A 56 23.71 -6.03 -17.37
N VAL A 57 23.32 -7.30 -17.22
CA VAL A 57 23.17 -7.91 -15.89
C VAL A 57 24.47 -7.84 -15.09
N TYR A 58 24.34 -7.62 -13.79
CA TYR A 58 25.48 -7.39 -12.91
C TYR A 58 26.39 -8.64 -12.76
N PRO A 59 27.67 -8.46 -12.38
CA PRO A 59 28.61 -9.56 -12.28
C PRO A 59 28.28 -10.58 -11.18
N ARG A 60 28.64 -11.85 -11.37
CA ARG A 60 28.59 -12.88 -10.31
C ARG A 60 29.40 -12.49 -9.07
N ALA A 61 30.46 -11.70 -9.24
CA ALA A 61 31.28 -11.18 -8.13
C ALA A 61 30.51 -10.33 -7.11
N THR A 62 29.28 -9.90 -7.43
CA THR A 62 28.38 -9.25 -6.46
C THR A 62 27.97 -10.19 -5.33
N GLY A 63 27.93 -11.51 -5.56
CA GLY A 63 27.39 -12.49 -4.61
C GLY A 63 25.91 -12.28 -4.31
N ASP A 64 25.17 -11.61 -5.19
CA ASP A 64 23.72 -11.46 -5.09
C ASP A 64 23.04 -12.82 -5.31
N VAL A 65 21.99 -13.09 -4.54
CA VAL A 65 21.25 -14.36 -4.55
C VAL A 65 20.74 -14.77 -5.94
N ALA A 66 20.43 -13.83 -6.83
CA ALA A 66 19.99 -14.17 -8.19
C ALA A 66 21.13 -14.80 -9.00
N THR A 67 22.37 -14.38 -8.78
CA THR A 67 23.54 -14.96 -9.48
C THR A 67 23.79 -16.41 -9.07
N GLU A 68 23.57 -16.73 -7.79
CA GLU A 68 23.59 -18.11 -7.29
C GLU A 68 22.38 -18.91 -7.81
N TYR A 69 21.20 -18.29 -7.85
CA TYR A 69 19.97 -18.93 -8.29
C TYR A 69 20.06 -19.45 -9.73
N PHE A 70 20.79 -18.72 -10.57
CA PHE A 70 21.04 -19.01 -11.97
C PHE A 70 22.49 -19.42 -12.26
N GLU A 71 23.24 -19.90 -11.26
CA GLU A 71 24.70 -20.11 -11.30
C GLU A 71 25.22 -20.71 -12.62
N ASN A 72 24.59 -21.78 -13.11
CA ASN A 72 25.00 -22.49 -14.32
C ASN A 72 24.69 -21.75 -15.64
N THR A 73 23.92 -20.67 -15.58
CA THR A 73 23.41 -19.96 -16.77
C THR A 73 23.64 -18.46 -16.73
N TRP A 74 23.93 -17.85 -15.57
CA TRP A 74 24.15 -16.41 -15.44
C TRP A 74 25.30 -15.95 -16.32
N ARG A 75 25.13 -14.88 -17.10
CA ARG A 75 26.20 -14.36 -17.98
C ARG A 75 26.48 -12.91 -17.65
N ASP A 76 27.63 -12.64 -17.03
CA ASP A 76 28.04 -11.28 -16.65
C ASP A 76 27.99 -10.33 -17.86
N GLY A 77 27.33 -9.18 -17.70
CA GLY A 77 27.18 -8.18 -18.76
C GLY A 77 26.24 -8.56 -19.91
N ALA A 78 25.64 -9.75 -19.90
CA ALA A 78 24.67 -10.15 -20.91
C ALA A 78 23.32 -9.42 -20.75
N ASN A 79 22.50 -9.53 -21.78
CA ASN A 79 21.11 -9.13 -21.71
C ASN A 79 20.22 -10.36 -21.42
N MET A 80 19.02 -10.15 -20.88
CA MET A 80 18.08 -11.22 -20.58
C MET A 80 16.65 -10.77 -20.86
N VAL A 81 15.84 -11.67 -21.43
CA VAL A 81 14.38 -11.53 -21.40
C VAL A 81 13.79 -12.67 -20.60
N TYR A 82 12.92 -12.30 -19.66
CA TYR A 82 12.24 -13.25 -18.81
C TYR A 82 10.80 -12.87 -18.54
N VAL A 83 10.04 -13.88 -18.17
CA VAL A 83 8.64 -13.80 -17.76
C VAL A 83 8.55 -14.38 -16.36
N ASN A 84 7.84 -13.70 -15.48
CA ASN A 84 7.48 -14.21 -14.16
C ASN A 84 5.94 -14.27 -14.06
N LEU A 85 5.41 -15.39 -13.60
CA LEU A 85 4.00 -15.55 -13.32
C LEU A 85 3.76 -15.73 -11.83
N LEU A 86 2.99 -14.81 -11.27
CA LEU A 86 2.55 -14.81 -9.88
C LEU A 86 1.05 -15.09 -9.82
N SER A 87 0.57 -15.60 -8.70
CA SER A 87 -0.88 -15.61 -8.45
C SER A 87 -1.41 -14.18 -8.44
N ARG A 88 -2.53 -13.93 -9.13
CA ARG A 88 -3.18 -12.62 -9.15
C ARG A 88 -3.58 -12.14 -7.76
N ASP A 89 -4.02 -13.07 -6.91
CA ASP A 89 -4.49 -12.78 -5.55
C ASP A 89 -3.33 -12.68 -4.54
N GLY A 90 -2.08 -12.58 -5.04
CA GLY A 90 -0.90 -12.18 -4.29
C GLY A 90 -0.15 -13.31 -3.56
N VAL A 91 -0.76 -14.49 -3.38
CA VAL A 91 -0.09 -15.61 -2.69
C VAL A 91 0.37 -16.67 -3.70
N GLY A 92 1.69 -16.81 -3.84
CA GLY A 92 2.32 -17.90 -4.57
C GLY A 92 2.73 -17.56 -6.01
N MET A 93 3.51 -18.47 -6.58
CA MET A 93 4.02 -18.39 -7.95
C MET A 93 3.23 -19.34 -8.85
N LEU A 94 3.20 -19.10 -10.14
CA LEU A 94 2.48 -19.93 -11.09
C LEU A 94 3.41 -20.43 -12.20
N LYS A 95 3.28 -21.70 -12.53
CA LYS A 95 3.76 -22.30 -13.77
C LYS A 95 2.60 -22.32 -14.76
N VAL A 96 2.86 -22.03 -16.04
CA VAL A 96 1.89 -22.21 -17.11
C VAL A 96 1.78 -23.70 -17.43
N ASP A 97 0.55 -24.23 -17.43
CA ASP A 97 0.22 -25.47 -18.15
C ASP A 97 0.12 -25.14 -19.64
N GLY A 98 1.22 -25.37 -20.36
CA GLY A 98 1.39 -24.95 -21.75
C GLY A 98 2.82 -24.51 -22.01
N GLN A 99 3.00 -23.49 -22.86
CA GLN A 99 4.31 -23.02 -23.30
C GLN A 99 4.45 -21.50 -23.23
N VAL A 100 5.68 -21.08 -22.95
CA VAL A 100 6.11 -19.69 -23.06
C VAL A 100 7.13 -19.62 -24.19
N MET A 101 6.96 -18.66 -25.09
CA MET A 101 7.82 -18.46 -26.25
C MET A 101 8.38 -17.04 -26.26
N ILE A 102 9.66 -16.90 -26.65
CA ILE A 102 10.33 -15.61 -26.88
C ILE A 102 10.85 -15.61 -28.31
N ASP A 103 10.33 -14.69 -29.14
CA ASP A 103 10.57 -14.62 -30.59
C ASP A 103 10.28 -15.94 -31.32
N GLY A 104 9.24 -16.66 -30.88
CA GLY A 104 8.82 -17.94 -31.47
C GLY A 104 9.56 -19.16 -30.93
N GLU A 105 10.63 -19.00 -30.15
CA GLU A 105 11.34 -20.09 -29.51
C GLU A 105 10.73 -20.43 -28.16
N VAL A 106 10.41 -21.71 -27.92
CA VAL A 106 9.93 -22.17 -26.61
C VAL A 106 11.06 -22.06 -25.59
N VAL A 107 10.81 -21.33 -24.50
CA VAL A 107 11.78 -21.13 -23.42
C VAL A 107 11.49 -22.04 -22.24
N PRO A 108 12.53 -22.57 -21.56
CA PRO A 108 12.35 -23.47 -20.44
C PRO A 108 11.73 -22.73 -19.24
N HIS A 109 10.94 -23.47 -18.47
CA HIS A 109 10.63 -23.08 -17.09
C HIS A 109 11.91 -23.27 -16.28
N LEU A 110 12.43 -22.18 -15.71
CA LEU A 110 13.64 -22.22 -14.91
C LEU A 110 13.29 -22.73 -13.51
N LYS A 111 12.59 -21.91 -12.71
CA LYS A 111 12.10 -22.24 -11.36
C LYS A 111 11.05 -21.19 -10.93
N ASN A 112 10.21 -21.47 -9.92
CA ASN A 112 9.40 -20.45 -9.23
C ASN A 112 8.59 -19.50 -10.14
N GLY A 113 7.95 -20.05 -11.17
CA GLY A 113 7.20 -19.27 -12.19
C GLY A 113 8.02 -18.46 -13.19
N PHE A 114 9.35 -18.57 -13.18
CA PHE A 114 10.24 -17.90 -14.15
C PHE A 114 10.45 -18.71 -15.43
N TYR A 115 10.39 -18.01 -16.56
CA TYR A 115 10.75 -18.48 -17.90
C TYR A 115 11.66 -17.43 -18.52
N GLY A 116 12.65 -17.81 -19.32
CA GLY A 116 13.48 -16.79 -19.98
C GLY A 116 14.65 -17.34 -20.77
N LYS A 117 15.34 -16.43 -21.46
CA LYS A 117 16.60 -16.70 -22.15
C LYS A 117 17.58 -15.54 -22.04
N TRP A 118 18.86 -15.91 -22.08
CA TRP A 118 19.97 -14.98 -22.20
C TRP A 118 20.13 -14.53 -23.65
N LEU A 119 20.51 -13.27 -23.82
CA LEU A 119 20.77 -12.64 -25.10
C LEU A 119 22.22 -12.14 -25.13
N ASP A 120 22.75 -11.95 -26.32
CA ASP A 120 24.06 -11.32 -26.47
C ASP A 120 24.02 -9.86 -25.98
N PRO A 121 25.13 -9.32 -25.44
CA PRO A 121 25.17 -7.96 -24.90
C PRO A 121 24.71 -6.88 -25.90
N ASP A 122 24.96 -7.11 -27.19
CA ASP A 122 24.61 -6.17 -28.27
C ASP A 122 23.17 -6.34 -28.78
N ASP A 123 22.48 -7.44 -28.42
CA ASP A 123 21.08 -7.62 -28.77
C ASP A 123 20.19 -6.77 -27.86
N VAL A 124 19.77 -5.63 -28.38
CA VAL A 124 18.85 -4.68 -27.74
C VAL A 124 17.53 -4.57 -28.50
N SER A 125 17.27 -5.51 -29.42
CA SER A 125 16.07 -5.50 -30.26
C SER A 125 14.82 -5.81 -29.43
N PRO A 126 13.66 -5.20 -29.74
CA PRO A 126 12.40 -5.56 -29.08
C PRO A 126 12.13 -7.07 -29.16
N LYS A 127 11.66 -7.66 -28.05
CA LYS A 127 11.35 -9.09 -27.96
C LYS A 127 9.87 -9.33 -27.85
N LYS A 128 9.37 -10.28 -28.63
CA LYS A 128 7.98 -10.73 -28.57
C LYS A 128 7.87 -11.93 -27.65
N VAL A 129 7.09 -11.79 -26.58
CA VAL A 129 6.74 -12.87 -25.67
C VAL A 129 5.34 -13.36 -26.00
N VAL A 130 5.15 -14.67 -26.04
CA VAL A 130 3.85 -15.32 -26.22
C VAL A 130 3.69 -16.41 -25.17
N ILE A 131 2.58 -16.38 -24.44
CA ILE A 131 2.21 -17.40 -23.47
C ILE A 131 0.96 -18.10 -23.99
N ARG A 132 1.02 -19.42 -24.15
CA ARG A 132 -0.11 -20.23 -24.61
C ARG A 132 -0.39 -21.34 -23.60
N THR A 133 -1.63 -21.42 -23.13
CA THR A 133 -2.07 -22.49 -22.22
C THR A 133 -2.51 -23.74 -22.98
N SER A 134 -2.61 -24.87 -22.28
CA SER A 134 -3.16 -26.13 -22.79
C SER A 134 -4.63 -26.02 -23.21
N THR A 135 -5.36 -25.03 -22.65
CA THR A 135 -6.77 -24.71 -22.99
C THR A 135 -6.91 -23.83 -24.23
N GLY A 136 -5.79 -23.37 -24.82
CA GLY A 136 -5.78 -22.52 -26.02
C GLY A 136 -5.85 -21.02 -25.74
N GLN A 137 -5.81 -20.60 -24.48
CA GLN A 137 -5.70 -19.18 -24.13
C GLN A 137 -4.31 -18.67 -24.51
N GLU A 138 -4.25 -17.47 -25.08
CA GLU A 138 -3.00 -16.88 -25.52
C GLU A 138 -2.89 -15.42 -25.07
N ALA A 139 -1.70 -15.04 -24.60
CA ALA A 139 -1.33 -13.67 -24.33
C ALA A 139 -0.01 -13.34 -25.04
N SER A 140 0.07 -12.16 -25.66
CA SER A 140 1.30 -11.70 -26.33
C SER A 140 1.71 -10.32 -25.87
N PHE A 141 3.01 -10.14 -25.71
CA PHE A 141 3.65 -8.94 -25.21
C PHE A 141 4.84 -8.58 -26.09
N THR A 142 5.13 -7.29 -26.21
CA THR A 142 6.39 -6.81 -26.76
C THR A 142 7.10 -6.03 -25.67
N VAL A 143 8.36 -6.38 -25.41
CA VAL A 143 9.21 -5.68 -24.44
C VAL A 143 10.41 -5.10 -25.17
N THR A 144 10.77 -3.88 -24.81
CA THR A 144 11.92 -3.15 -25.37
C THR A 144 12.75 -2.60 -24.23
N PRO A 145 14.08 -2.73 -24.26
CA PRO A 145 14.87 -2.13 -23.21
C PRO A 145 14.98 -0.61 -23.38
N PRO A 146 15.18 0.14 -22.28
CA PRO A 146 15.56 1.55 -22.37
C PRO A 146 17.00 1.68 -22.92
N PRO A 147 17.41 2.90 -23.34
CA PRO A 147 18.80 3.17 -23.65
C PRO A 147 19.72 2.92 -22.44
N PRO A 148 21.02 2.65 -22.65
CA PRO A 148 21.91 2.26 -21.56
C PRO A 148 22.08 3.40 -20.55
N ILE A 149 22.49 3.03 -19.34
CA ILE A 149 22.93 3.93 -18.27
C ILE A 149 24.33 3.51 -17.85
N LYS A 150 25.18 4.46 -17.45
CA LYS A 150 26.55 4.22 -17.00
C LYS A 150 26.90 5.12 -15.81
N ILE A 151 27.51 4.54 -14.79
CA ILE A 151 28.08 5.25 -13.64
C ILE A 151 29.46 5.75 -14.06
N LYS A 152 29.65 7.07 -14.04
CA LYS A 152 30.93 7.71 -14.36
C LYS A 152 31.75 7.96 -13.11
N LYS A 153 31.11 8.50 -12.07
CA LYS A 153 31.73 8.80 -10.80
C LYS A 153 30.74 8.65 -9.66
N VAL A 154 31.28 8.23 -8.51
CA VAL A 154 30.58 8.22 -7.23
C VAL A 154 31.40 9.06 -6.27
N ASN A 155 30.77 10.06 -5.68
CA ASN A 155 31.41 11.00 -4.76
C ASN A 155 32.69 11.65 -5.32
N GLY A 156 32.72 11.90 -6.64
CA GLY A 156 33.79 12.61 -7.34
C GLY A 156 34.92 11.73 -7.88
N THR A 157 34.93 10.43 -7.60
CA THR A 157 35.93 9.47 -8.11
C THR A 157 35.29 8.33 -8.91
N ALA A 158 36.01 7.80 -9.87
CA ALA A 158 35.66 6.56 -10.58
C ALA A 158 36.41 5.34 -10.01
N GLU A 159 37.56 5.57 -9.37
CA GLU A 159 38.41 4.53 -8.82
C GLU A 159 38.13 4.35 -7.33
N ASN A 160 37.81 3.12 -6.93
CA ASN A 160 37.55 2.70 -5.54
C ASN A 160 36.68 3.68 -4.74
N PRO A 161 35.49 4.06 -5.25
CA PRO A 161 34.65 5.05 -4.60
C PRO A 161 34.20 4.60 -3.21
N VAL A 162 34.15 5.56 -2.28
CA VAL A 162 33.64 5.37 -0.93
C VAL A 162 32.25 5.98 -0.80
N ILE A 163 31.30 5.22 -0.27
CA ILE A 163 29.95 5.69 0.07
C ILE A 163 29.82 5.70 1.60
N ASP A 164 29.86 6.88 2.19
CA ASP A 164 29.49 7.08 3.59
C ASP A 164 27.98 7.33 3.68
N ILE A 165 27.25 6.39 4.28
CA ILE A 165 25.78 6.43 4.35
C ILE A 165 25.25 7.53 5.29
N SER A 166 26.12 8.19 6.07
CA SER A 166 25.75 9.39 6.82
C SER A 166 25.78 10.67 5.96
N LYS A 167 26.33 10.60 4.74
CA LYS A 167 26.54 11.74 3.84
C LYS A 167 25.69 11.63 2.57
N PRO A 168 25.42 12.76 1.89
CA PRO A 168 24.76 12.73 0.59
C PRO A 168 25.58 11.96 -0.45
N LEU A 169 24.90 11.17 -1.28
CA LEU A 169 25.50 10.46 -2.41
C LEU A 169 25.55 11.38 -3.63
N ARG A 170 26.74 11.60 -4.21
CA ARG A 170 26.89 12.31 -5.48
C ARG A 170 27.12 11.32 -6.60
N LEU A 171 26.25 11.34 -7.60
CA LEU A 171 26.35 10.49 -8.79
C LEU A 171 26.61 11.33 -10.02
N GLU A 172 27.58 10.92 -10.82
CA GLU A 172 27.71 11.35 -12.21
C GLU A 172 27.35 10.16 -13.12
N LEU A 173 26.31 10.33 -13.92
CA LEU A 173 25.72 9.29 -14.76
C LEU A 173 25.76 9.71 -16.23
N GLU A 174 26.03 8.76 -17.11
CA GLU A 174 25.94 8.92 -18.55
C GLU A 174 24.81 8.03 -19.05
N ALA A 175 23.85 8.62 -19.77
CA ALA A 175 22.77 7.88 -20.41
C ALA A 175 22.43 8.57 -21.73
N ASP A 176 22.04 7.78 -22.73
CA ASP A 176 21.47 8.34 -23.95
C ASP A 176 20.12 9.00 -23.61
N GLN A 177 20.03 10.30 -23.91
CA GLN A 177 18.89 11.16 -23.60
C GLN A 177 17.78 11.07 -24.66
N ALA A 178 17.91 10.22 -25.67
CA ALA A 178 16.88 10.06 -26.70
C ALA A 178 15.54 9.58 -26.12
N GLY A 179 14.53 10.47 -26.19
CA GLY A 179 13.13 10.12 -26.41
C GLY A 179 12.28 9.64 -25.22
N ARG A 180 12.79 9.42 -24.01
CA ARG A 180 11.96 9.05 -22.85
C ARG A 180 12.43 9.69 -21.54
N GLN A 181 11.50 10.27 -20.78
CA GLN A 181 11.74 10.57 -19.37
C GLN A 181 11.83 9.25 -18.61
N THR A 182 13.00 8.94 -18.07
CA THR A 182 13.21 7.69 -17.34
C THR A 182 13.66 7.98 -15.93
N GLU A 183 12.91 7.44 -14.98
CA GLU A 183 13.39 7.28 -13.62
C GLU A 183 14.55 6.27 -13.62
N PHE A 184 15.42 6.38 -12.63
CA PHE A 184 16.40 5.36 -12.32
C PHE A 184 16.37 5.09 -10.82
N SER A 185 16.74 3.88 -10.43
CA SER A 185 16.86 3.50 -9.03
C SER A 185 18.30 3.23 -8.61
N VAL A 186 18.56 3.43 -7.33
CA VAL A 186 19.87 3.25 -6.68
C VAL A 186 19.77 2.09 -5.69
N ALA A 187 20.68 1.13 -5.82
CA ALA A 187 20.73 -0.04 -4.96
C ALA A 187 22.15 -0.35 -4.47
N LEU A 188 22.24 -0.90 -3.26
CA LEU A 188 23.44 -1.47 -2.66
C LEU A 188 23.15 -2.90 -2.21
N LEU A 189 24.18 -3.71 -2.03
CA LEU A 189 24.03 -5.04 -1.45
C LEU A 189 23.78 -4.93 0.06
N SER A 190 22.76 -5.65 0.50
CA SER A 190 22.39 -5.81 1.91
C SER A 190 22.31 -7.29 2.26
N ASP A 191 22.35 -7.57 3.57
CA ASP A 191 22.09 -8.89 4.11
C ASP A 191 20.68 -8.94 4.70
N VAL A 192 19.80 -9.72 4.06
CA VAL A 192 18.45 -9.99 4.54
C VAL A 192 18.41 -11.41 5.08
N MET A 193 18.60 -11.57 6.39
CA MET A 193 18.55 -12.88 7.06
C MET A 193 19.50 -13.92 6.44
N GLY A 194 20.76 -13.54 6.21
CA GLY A 194 21.79 -14.37 5.58
C GLY A 194 21.71 -14.45 4.05
N ILE A 195 20.81 -13.68 3.42
CA ILE A 195 20.67 -13.60 1.96
C ILE A 195 21.23 -12.26 1.50
N ARG A 196 22.36 -12.31 0.79
CA ARG A 196 22.96 -11.15 0.15
C ARG A 196 22.18 -10.79 -1.11
N THR A 197 21.62 -9.59 -1.17
CA THR A 197 20.89 -9.12 -2.35
C THR A 197 20.90 -7.61 -2.50
N PHE A 198 20.72 -7.11 -3.73
CA PHE A 198 20.51 -5.69 -3.98
C PHE A 198 19.19 -5.20 -3.42
N LEU A 199 19.26 -4.27 -2.47
CA LEU A 199 18.10 -3.53 -1.98
C LEU A 199 18.09 -2.13 -2.57
N GLU A 200 16.89 -1.70 -2.95
CA GLU A 200 16.69 -0.38 -3.53
C GLU A 200 16.44 0.66 -2.43
N TYR A 201 17.22 1.75 -2.48
CA TYR A 201 17.15 2.83 -1.50
C TYR A 201 16.44 4.08 -2.02
N GLY A 202 16.23 4.17 -3.33
CA GLY A 202 15.48 5.26 -3.91
C GLY A 202 15.32 5.15 -5.42
N THR A 203 14.27 5.78 -5.92
CA THR A 203 13.97 5.97 -7.35
C THR A 203 13.87 7.47 -7.61
N PHE A 204 14.54 7.95 -8.65
CA PHE A 204 14.73 9.38 -8.94
C PHE A 204 14.65 9.66 -10.45
N LYS A 205 14.33 10.89 -10.83
CA LYS A 205 14.49 11.34 -12.22
C LYS A 205 15.95 11.42 -12.60
N TYR A 206 16.26 10.94 -13.80
CA TYR A 206 17.61 11.02 -14.35
C TYR A 206 18.12 12.46 -14.47
N LYS A 207 19.35 12.68 -14.00
CA LYS A 207 20.20 13.84 -14.27
C LYS A 207 21.64 13.38 -14.41
N ASN A 208 22.40 13.98 -15.33
CA ASN A 208 23.81 13.62 -15.54
C ASN A 208 24.65 13.80 -14.27
N LYS A 209 24.30 14.77 -13.42
CA LYS A 209 24.90 14.96 -12.10
C LYS A 209 23.80 15.18 -11.07
N MET A 210 23.87 14.48 -9.95
CA MET A 210 22.92 14.68 -8.87
C MET A 210 23.51 14.38 -7.50
N THR A 211 22.94 15.05 -6.51
CA THR A 211 23.23 14.84 -5.09
C THR A 211 21.96 14.32 -4.45
N ILE A 212 22.01 13.10 -3.93
CA ILE A 212 20.90 12.46 -3.23
C ILE A 212 21.16 12.59 -1.72
N PRO A 213 20.21 13.11 -0.94
CA PRO A 213 20.35 13.23 0.51
C PRO A 213 20.66 11.88 1.19
N ALA A 214 21.46 11.91 2.27
CA ALA A 214 21.73 10.74 3.11
C ALA A 214 20.45 10.08 3.64
N ALA A 215 19.35 10.85 3.75
CA ALA A 215 18.06 10.36 4.18
C ALA A 215 17.51 9.20 3.33
N MET A 216 17.97 8.98 2.09
CA MET A 216 17.50 7.84 1.29
C MET A 216 17.80 6.49 1.98
N TRP A 217 18.93 6.39 2.68
CA TRP A 217 19.38 5.14 3.30
C TRP A 217 18.45 4.65 4.41
N TYR A 218 17.66 5.56 5.00
CA TYR A 218 16.66 5.27 6.02
C TYR A 218 15.23 5.16 5.44
N ASN A 219 15.05 5.46 4.16
CA ASN A 219 13.78 5.42 3.44
C ASN A 219 13.87 4.42 2.28
N ALA A 220 14.36 3.22 2.56
CA ALA A 220 14.48 2.15 1.59
C ALA A 220 13.16 1.38 1.41
N ILE A 221 13.08 0.61 0.32
CA ILE A 221 11.95 -0.30 0.06
C ILE A 221 11.80 -1.37 1.15
N THR A 222 12.91 -1.72 1.79
CA THR A 222 13.02 -2.75 2.83
C THR A 222 13.91 -2.23 3.96
N PRO A 223 13.60 -2.55 5.24
CA PRO A 223 14.23 -1.94 6.40
C PRO A 223 15.63 -2.50 6.73
N TYR A 224 16.45 -2.81 5.73
CA TYR A 224 17.79 -3.35 5.93
C TYR A 224 18.83 -2.35 5.46
N ALA A 225 19.91 -2.22 6.23
CA ALA A 225 21.05 -1.40 5.89
C ALA A 225 21.92 -2.07 4.81
N PRO A 226 22.74 -1.31 4.07
CA PRO A 226 23.74 -1.89 3.18
C PRO A 226 24.86 -2.54 3.99
N VAL A 227 25.46 -3.61 3.46
CA VAL A 227 26.63 -4.24 4.09
C VAL A 227 27.83 -3.29 4.04
N SER A 228 28.42 -3.00 5.19
CA SER A 228 29.63 -2.17 5.30
C SER A 228 30.86 -2.85 4.70
N GLY A 229 31.83 -2.05 4.25
CA GLY A 229 33.03 -2.53 3.58
C GLY A 229 32.81 -2.77 2.08
N GLN A 230 33.41 -3.82 1.54
CA GLN A 230 33.34 -4.14 0.10
C GLN A 230 31.91 -4.44 -0.35
N ASN A 231 31.39 -3.61 -1.25
CA ASN A 231 30.03 -3.65 -1.73
C ASN A 231 29.98 -3.31 -3.24
N TRP A 232 28.79 -3.26 -3.81
CA TRP A 232 28.52 -2.89 -5.19
C TRP A 232 27.39 -1.87 -5.22
N LEU A 233 27.61 -0.78 -5.95
CA LEU A 233 26.55 0.17 -6.30
C LEU A 233 25.95 -0.25 -7.63
N ARG A 234 24.63 -0.40 -7.65
CA ARG A 234 23.86 -0.60 -8.88
C ARG A 234 22.97 0.59 -9.14
N VAL A 235 22.97 1.05 -10.39
CA VAL A 235 21.93 1.92 -10.92
C VAL A 235 21.08 1.16 -11.93
N GLU A 236 19.77 1.35 -11.88
CA GLU A 236 18.79 0.70 -12.75
C GLU A 236 17.94 1.77 -13.42
N ARG A 237 18.10 1.98 -14.72
CA ARG A 237 17.14 2.75 -15.53
C ARG A 237 16.01 1.82 -15.93
N PHE A 238 14.77 2.24 -15.84
CA PHE A 238 13.63 1.40 -16.22
C PHE A 238 12.54 2.17 -16.98
N ASP A 239 11.84 1.45 -17.84
CA ASP A 239 10.63 1.87 -18.53
C ASP A 239 9.50 0.93 -18.13
N VAL A 240 8.38 1.48 -17.66
CA VAL A 240 7.15 0.72 -17.43
C VAL A 240 6.23 0.91 -18.63
N MET A 241 5.94 -0.17 -19.35
CA MET A 241 5.05 -0.12 -20.51
C MET A 241 3.63 -0.46 -20.06
N PRO A 242 2.70 0.51 -20.05
CA PRO A 242 1.33 0.25 -19.64
C PRO A 242 0.69 -0.69 -20.65
N THR A 243 0.32 -1.88 -20.20
CA THR A 243 -0.50 -2.81 -20.99
C THR A 243 -1.53 -3.43 -20.08
N ASN A 244 -2.77 -3.48 -20.57
CA ASN A 244 -3.82 -4.31 -20.02
C ASN A 244 -4.16 -5.31 -21.11
N VAL A 245 -3.76 -6.57 -20.92
CA VAL A 245 -4.01 -7.62 -21.91
C VAL A 245 -5.30 -8.33 -21.55
N LYS A 246 -6.28 -8.28 -22.46
CA LYS A 246 -7.57 -8.95 -22.27
C LYS A 246 -7.34 -10.44 -22.02
N GLY A 247 -7.99 -10.98 -20.99
CA GLY A 247 -7.86 -12.39 -20.62
C GLY A 247 -6.61 -12.71 -19.79
N VAL A 248 -5.91 -11.70 -19.26
CA VAL A 248 -4.85 -11.88 -18.26
C VAL A 248 -5.26 -11.18 -16.97
N GLY A 249 -4.95 -11.79 -15.82
CA GLY A 249 -5.37 -11.29 -14.51
C GLY A 249 -4.76 -9.94 -14.15
N ALA A 250 -3.45 -9.80 -14.35
CA ALA A 250 -2.71 -8.55 -14.25
C ALA A 250 -1.44 -8.60 -15.11
N THR A 251 -0.98 -7.46 -15.62
CA THR A 251 0.20 -7.40 -16.49
C THR A 251 1.13 -6.26 -16.12
N GLN A 252 2.44 -6.53 -16.17
CA GLN A 252 3.47 -5.52 -15.99
C GLN A 252 4.62 -5.79 -16.97
N ILE A 253 4.88 -4.87 -17.89
CA ILE A 253 5.97 -4.99 -18.86
C ILE A 253 7.03 -3.95 -18.51
N ILE A 254 8.28 -4.40 -18.33
CA ILE A 254 9.37 -3.57 -17.84
C ILE A 254 10.60 -3.75 -18.72
N GLY A 255 11.10 -2.65 -19.29
CA GLY A 255 12.45 -2.59 -19.83
C GLY A 255 13.41 -2.07 -18.76
N GLN A 256 14.60 -2.64 -18.66
CA GLN A 256 15.64 -2.24 -17.71
C GLN A 256 17.00 -2.12 -18.40
N ALA A 257 17.79 -1.14 -17.97
CA ALA A 257 19.21 -1.08 -18.24
C ALA A 257 19.96 -0.85 -16.93
N LEU A 258 20.93 -1.72 -16.66
CA LEU A 258 21.68 -1.72 -15.42
C LEU A 258 23.11 -1.23 -15.65
N ASP A 259 23.70 -0.62 -14.62
CA ASP A 259 25.14 -0.53 -14.49
C ASP A 259 25.54 -0.74 -13.03
N CYS A 260 26.72 -1.34 -12.82
CA CYS A 260 27.16 -1.77 -11.50
C CYS A 260 28.67 -1.58 -11.35
N ILE A 261 29.09 -0.95 -10.26
CA ILE A 261 30.52 -0.75 -9.95
C ILE A 261 30.84 -1.18 -8.51
N PRO A 262 32.06 -1.67 -8.24
CA PRO A 262 32.48 -1.95 -6.87
C PRO A 262 32.65 -0.63 -6.10
N VAL A 263 32.26 -0.65 -4.83
CA VAL A 263 32.34 0.49 -3.92
C VAL A 263 32.74 0.02 -2.53
N ASN A 264 33.26 0.92 -1.70
CA ASN A 264 33.45 0.66 -0.27
C ASN A 264 32.43 1.46 0.55
N VAL A 265 31.55 0.77 1.27
CA VAL A 265 30.51 1.38 2.12
C VAL A 265 31.05 1.64 3.52
N GLN A 266 30.80 2.84 4.04
CA GLN A 266 31.15 3.27 5.38
C GLN A 266 29.95 3.87 6.10
N GLY A 267 30.07 3.98 7.42
CA GLY A 267 29.00 4.42 8.30
C GLY A 267 28.14 3.26 8.80
N ALA A 268 27.32 3.52 9.80
CA ALA A 268 26.36 2.57 10.34
C ALA A 268 24.95 3.18 10.29
N VAL A 269 23.98 2.41 9.84
CA VAL A 269 22.58 2.61 10.21
C VAL A 269 22.42 1.86 11.52
N GLU A 270 21.91 2.48 12.58
CA GLU A 270 21.67 1.79 13.86
C GLU A 270 20.96 0.45 13.61
N GLU A 271 21.66 -0.65 13.91
CA GLU A 271 21.46 -2.00 13.36
C GLU A 271 20.24 -2.76 13.90
N THR A 272 19.32 -2.13 14.62
CA THR A 272 18.17 -2.88 15.14
C THR A 272 17.03 -2.84 14.15
N TRP A 273 16.52 -4.00 13.76
CA TRP A 273 15.28 -4.14 12.99
C TRP A 273 14.12 -3.31 13.62
N VAL A 274 14.13 -3.17 14.96
CA VAL A 274 13.21 -2.32 15.73
C VAL A 274 13.54 -0.83 15.56
N GLY A 275 14.80 -0.42 15.71
CA GLY A 275 15.21 0.99 15.59
C GLY A 275 15.16 1.54 14.16
N THR A 276 15.30 0.68 13.14
CA THR A 276 15.02 1.05 11.74
C THR A 276 13.51 1.15 11.48
N MET A 277 12.68 0.32 12.11
CA MET A 277 11.21 0.44 12.02
C MET A 277 10.68 1.69 12.73
N ASP A 278 11.18 2.04 13.92
CA ASP A 278 10.76 3.24 14.67
C ASP A 278 11.11 4.55 13.93
N LYS A 279 12.18 4.53 13.12
CA LYS A 279 12.59 5.66 12.26
C LYS A 279 11.89 5.66 10.90
N GLN A 280 11.18 4.61 10.52
CA GLN A 280 10.52 4.50 9.23
C GLN A 280 9.08 4.98 9.30
N GLY A 281 8.79 6.05 8.54
CA GLY A 281 7.46 6.64 8.50
C GLY A 281 7.28 7.78 9.50
N ILE A 282 6.04 8.15 9.75
CA ILE A 282 5.63 9.15 10.73
C ILE A 282 4.41 8.59 11.43
N GLN A 283 4.47 8.48 12.75
CA GLN A 283 3.32 8.13 13.58
C GLN A 283 2.93 9.35 14.41
N VAL A 284 1.64 9.66 14.42
CA VAL A 284 1.07 10.75 15.20
C VAL A 284 0.04 10.16 16.14
N SER A 285 0.19 10.42 17.43
CA SER A 285 -0.83 10.18 18.44
C SER A 285 -0.96 11.45 19.29
N GLU A 286 -2.07 12.16 19.14
CA GLU A 286 -2.30 13.44 19.81
C GLU A 286 -3.72 13.48 20.38
N LYS A 287 -3.83 13.74 21.68
CA LYS A 287 -5.13 13.91 22.37
C LYS A 287 -5.39 15.39 22.64
N LEU A 288 -6.52 15.87 22.15
CA LEU A 288 -7.06 17.21 22.37
C LEU A 288 -8.15 17.12 23.42
N GLU A 289 -7.87 17.59 24.63
CA GLU A 289 -8.85 17.66 25.72
C GLU A 289 -9.52 19.04 25.77
N SER A 290 -10.79 19.05 26.17
CA SER A 290 -11.58 20.26 26.40
C SER A 290 -12.59 19.97 27.50
N ASN A 291 -13.25 21.03 28.01
CA ASN A 291 -14.34 20.88 28.99
C ASN A 291 -15.48 19.99 28.46
N ASP A 292 -15.66 19.97 27.14
CA ASP A 292 -16.72 19.25 26.42
C ASP A 292 -16.28 17.83 26.00
N GLY A 293 -15.16 17.33 26.54
CA GLY A 293 -14.61 16.00 26.26
C GLY A 293 -13.37 16.02 25.38
N TRP A 294 -13.03 14.89 24.76
CA TRP A 294 -11.75 14.69 24.09
C TRP A 294 -11.89 14.34 22.60
N MET A 295 -10.86 14.66 21.83
CA MET A 295 -10.60 14.15 20.48
C MET A 295 -9.20 13.54 20.46
N GLU A 296 -9.00 12.42 19.81
CA GLU A 296 -7.70 11.75 19.67
C GLU A 296 -7.42 11.50 18.19
N VAL A 297 -6.26 11.92 17.75
CA VAL A 297 -5.79 11.72 16.39
C VAL A 297 -4.75 10.60 16.42
N THR A 298 -4.95 9.56 15.61
CA THR A 298 -3.96 8.51 15.37
C THR A 298 -3.71 8.36 13.88
N PHE A 299 -2.68 9.04 13.38
CA PHE A 299 -2.28 8.97 11.96
C PHE A 299 -0.95 8.24 11.79
N ASN A 300 -0.81 7.60 10.64
CA ASN A 300 0.41 6.96 10.20
C ASN A 300 0.70 7.36 8.75
N LYS A 301 1.99 7.56 8.47
CA LYS A 301 2.55 7.72 7.12
C LYS A 301 3.72 6.74 7.01
N PRO A 302 3.80 5.91 5.96
CA PRO A 302 4.97 5.06 5.77
C PRO A 302 6.19 5.90 5.35
N ASN A 303 7.39 5.31 5.37
CA ASN A 303 8.66 5.98 5.01
C ASN A 303 8.61 6.65 3.62
N ALA A 304 9.55 7.54 3.29
CA ALA A 304 9.51 8.33 2.06
C ALA A 304 9.56 7.50 0.74
N TYR A 305 9.90 6.21 0.80
CA TYR A 305 9.77 5.31 -0.36
C TYR A 305 8.30 5.00 -0.68
N TYR A 306 7.50 4.72 0.35
CA TYR A 306 6.08 4.40 0.25
C TYR A 306 5.16 5.59 0.55
N GLY A 307 5.71 6.64 1.14
CA GLY A 307 5.00 7.80 1.65
C GLY A 307 5.36 9.05 0.87
N ARG A 308 4.35 9.79 0.43
CA ARG A 308 4.49 10.95 -0.45
C ARG A 308 4.20 12.24 0.32
N PRO A 309 5.07 13.26 0.35
CA PRO A 309 4.85 14.44 1.17
C PRO A 309 3.59 15.17 0.76
N MET A 310 2.82 15.69 1.72
CA MET A 310 1.57 16.42 1.46
C MET A 310 1.75 17.60 0.50
N SER A 311 2.95 18.17 0.45
CA SER A 311 3.34 19.26 -0.46
C SER A 311 3.28 18.88 -1.95
N SER A 312 3.48 17.60 -2.29
CA SER A 312 3.69 17.13 -3.66
C SER A 312 2.39 16.85 -4.43
N GLY A 313 1.24 16.97 -3.77
CA GLY A 313 -0.05 16.74 -4.36
C GLY A 313 -0.93 17.98 -4.28
N LYS A 314 -1.63 18.31 -5.38
CA LYS A 314 -2.46 19.51 -5.48
C LYS A 314 -3.86 19.25 -6.02
N LYS A 315 -4.07 18.16 -6.77
CA LYS A 315 -5.36 17.84 -7.36
C LYS A 315 -5.80 16.43 -7.01
N PHE A 316 -6.81 16.28 -6.16
CA PHE A 316 -7.20 14.99 -5.57
C PHE A 316 -8.62 14.61 -5.99
N ALA A 317 -8.97 13.33 -5.88
CA ALA A 317 -10.32 12.83 -6.09
C ALA A 317 -10.91 12.27 -4.79
N MET A 318 -12.12 12.70 -4.43
CA MET A 318 -12.90 12.02 -3.40
C MET A 318 -13.54 10.77 -3.99
N VAL A 319 -13.08 9.60 -3.55
CA VAL A 319 -13.57 8.30 -4.04
C VAL A 319 -14.70 7.77 -3.15
N SER A 320 -14.53 7.96 -1.84
CA SER A 320 -15.45 7.50 -0.80
C SER A 320 -15.61 8.56 0.26
N PHE A 321 -16.83 9.03 0.51
CA PHE A 321 -17.15 9.85 1.68
C PHE A 321 -18.49 9.41 2.24
N SER A 322 -18.50 8.88 3.45
CA SER A 322 -19.74 8.37 4.07
C SER A 322 -19.83 8.69 5.55
N VAL A 323 -21.07 8.80 6.02
CA VAL A 323 -21.42 8.92 7.44
C VAL A 323 -22.30 7.73 7.81
N ARG A 324 -21.95 7.05 8.90
CA ARG A 324 -22.70 5.92 9.44
C ARG A 324 -23.07 6.22 10.88
N ALA A 325 -24.34 6.09 11.24
CA ALA A 325 -24.78 6.15 12.63
C ALA A 325 -25.31 4.78 13.05
N THR A 326 -24.77 4.20 14.12
CA THR A 326 -25.09 2.82 14.51
C THR A 326 -25.54 2.72 15.95
N ARG A 327 -26.21 1.61 16.27
CA ARG A 327 -26.79 1.32 17.60
C ARG A 327 -27.84 2.35 18.03
N LEU A 328 -28.61 2.87 17.06
CA LEU A 328 -29.64 3.88 17.28
C LEU A 328 -30.83 3.37 18.10
N ARG A 329 -31.07 2.06 18.11
CA ARG A 329 -32.01 1.40 19.04
C ARG A 329 -31.33 0.23 19.71
N GLN A 330 -31.38 0.21 21.03
CA GLN A 330 -30.76 -0.82 21.85
C GLN A 330 -31.72 -1.30 22.93
N GLN A 331 -31.55 -2.55 23.38
CA GLN A 331 -32.35 -3.15 24.44
C GLN A 331 -31.42 -3.93 25.37
N ARG A 332 -31.58 -3.74 26.69
CA ARG A 332 -30.90 -4.54 27.72
C ARG A 332 -31.92 -5.10 28.69
N SER A 333 -31.74 -6.36 29.07
CA SER A 333 -32.61 -7.02 30.04
C SER A 333 -31.80 -7.41 31.26
N SER A 334 -32.31 -7.10 32.45
CA SER A 334 -31.77 -7.60 33.72
C SER A 334 -32.80 -8.52 34.37
N THR A 335 -32.34 -9.61 34.99
CA THR A 335 -33.22 -10.56 35.66
C THR A 335 -32.87 -10.61 37.13
N SER A 336 -33.84 -10.31 37.99
CA SER A 336 -33.73 -10.53 39.43
C SER A 336 -34.59 -11.72 39.83
N THR A 337 -34.06 -12.58 40.69
CA THR A 337 -34.81 -13.74 41.19
C THR A 337 -34.89 -13.61 42.70
N ASN A 338 -36.11 -13.51 43.22
CA ASN A 338 -36.36 -13.56 44.65
C ASN A 338 -37.02 -14.89 44.99
N THR A 339 -36.60 -15.54 46.07
CA THR A 339 -37.19 -16.79 46.53
C THR A 339 -37.71 -16.61 47.94
N SER A 340 -39.01 -16.77 48.12
CA SER A 340 -39.67 -16.78 49.42
C SER A 340 -40.04 -18.21 49.81
N TYR A 341 -39.98 -18.47 51.12
CA TYR A 341 -40.25 -19.78 51.71
C TYR A 341 -41.44 -19.66 52.66
N GLY A 342 -42.45 -20.52 52.46
CA GLY A 342 -43.59 -20.70 53.37
C GLY A 342 -43.63 -22.13 53.91
N PRO A 343 -44.53 -22.45 54.87
CA PRO A 343 -44.65 -23.80 55.40
C PRO A 343 -45.12 -24.76 54.29
N GLY A 344 -44.23 -25.63 53.82
CA GLY A 344 -44.51 -26.66 52.82
C GLY A 344 -44.40 -26.24 51.36
N TYR A 345 -44.02 -24.99 51.04
CA TYR A 345 -43.83 -24.56 49.65
C TYR A 345 -42.72 -23.50 49.48
N LYS A 346 -42.14 -23.47 48.28
CA LYS A 346 -41.12 -22.52 47.82
C LYS A 346 -41.69 -21.73 46.64
N ILE A 347 -41.71 -20.41 46.74
CA ILE A 347 -42.09 -19.53 45.62
C ILE A 347 -40.82 -18.84 45.13
N THR A 348 -40.49 -19.05 43.85
CA THR A 348 -39.42 -18.32 43.17
C THR A 348 -40.06 -17.35 42.19
N THR A 349 -39.92 -16.05 42.46
CA THR A 349 -40.37 -14.97 41.59
C THR A 349 -39.18 -14.45 40.80
N THR A 350 -39.21 -14.66 39.48
CA THR A 350 -38.22 -14.10 38.56
C THR A 350 -38.82 -12.88 37.89
N THR A 351 -38.20 -11.71 38.08
CA THR A 351 -38.58 -10.45 37.43
C THR A 351 -37.53 -10.12 36.38
N THR A 352 -37.96 -10.03 35.12
CA THR A 352 -37.10 -9.56 34.02
C THR A 352 -37.47 -8.14 33.66
N THR A 353 -36.57 -7.19 33.90
CA THR A 353 -36.73 -5.79 33.51
C THR A 353 -36.03 -5.57 32.18
N THR A 354 -36.78 -5.13 31.17
CA THR A 354 -36.26 -4.77 29.85
C THR A 354 -36.24 -3.26 29.71
N THR A 355 -35.06 -2.67 29.54
CA THR A 355 -34.89 -1.26 29.20
C THR A 355 -34.60 -1.14 27.71
N THR A 356 -35.29 -0.23 27.02
CA THR A 356 -35.03 0.11 25.61
C THR A 356 -34.63 1.57 25.52
N ARG A 357 -33.56 1.86 24.78
CA ARG A 357 -33.12 3.23 24.46
C ARG A 357 -33.13 3.41 22.94
N THR A 358 -33.76 4.48 22.47
CA THR A 358 -33.97 4.73 21.04
C THR A 358 -33.65 6.18 20.70
N PHE A 359 -32.78 6.38 19.73
CA PHE A 359 -32.49 7.65 19.09
C PHE A 359 -33.65 8.03 18.14
N PRO A 360 -34.12 9.29 18.13
CA PRO A 360 -35.20 9.71 17.24
C PRO A 360 -34.88 9.44 15.78
N THR A 361 -35.86 8.95 15.02
CA THR A 361 -35.72 8.85 13.57
C THR A 361 -35.73 10.25 12.98
N LEU A 362 -34.65 10.62 12.29
CA LEU A 362 -34.54 11.90 11.59
C LEU A 362 -34.89 11.72 10.10
N PRO A 363 -35.40 12.77 9.43
CA PRO A 363 -35.67 12.71 8.00
C PRO A 363 -34.42 12.40 7.17
N ASP A 364 -34.61 11.68 6.06
CA ASP A 364 -33.53 11.33 5.12
C ASP A 364 -32.72 12.55 4.66
N ALA A 365 -33.44 13.64 4.30
CA ALA A 365 -32.86 14.91 3.88
C ALA A 365 -31.98 15.58 4.94
N TYR A 366 -32.22 15.31 6.23
CA TYR A 366 -31.38 15.84 7.30
C TYR A 366 -30.02 15.14 7.32
N TRP A 367 -30.00 13.81 7.19
CA TRP A 367 -28.75 13.05 7.08
C TRP A 367 -27.98 13.41 5.82
N GLU A 368 -28.66 13.61 4.69
CA GLU A 368 -28.02 14.10 3.46
C GLU A 368 -27.36 15.47 3.66
N ASN A 369 -28.04 16.41 4.32
CA ASN A 369 -27.46 17.71 4.67
C ASN A 369 -26.25 17.57 5.60
N LEU A 370 -26.29 16.69 6.60
CA LEU A 370 -25.16 16.43 7.48
C LEU A 370 -23.94 15.94 6.69
N VAL A 371 -24.12 14.97 5.78
CA VAL A 371 -23.02 14.48 4.91
C VAL A 371 -22.48 15.60 4.04
N ASN A 372 -23.35 16.40 3.42
CA ASN A 372 -22.95 17.52 2.55
C ASN A 372 -22.13 18.57 3.32
N ARG A 373 -22.51 18.88 4.56
CA ARG A 373 -21.80 19.84 5.40
C ARG A 373 -20.43 19.31 5.83
N LEU A 374 -20.37 18.08 6.33
CA LEU A 374 -19.11 17.44 6.71
C LEU A 374 -18.14 17.35 5.53
N TYR A 375 -18.65 17.05 4.33
CA TYR A 375 -17.85 17.07 3.10
C TYR A 375 -17.34 18.47 2.78
N ALA A 376 -18.19 19.50 2.84
CA ALA A 376 -17.80 20.88 2.55
C ALA A 376 -16.74 21.40 3.55
N ASP A 377 -16.88 21.10 4.84
CA ASP A 377 -15.89 21.44 5.85
C ASP A 377 -14.56 20.71 5.61
N PHE A 378 -14.62 19.43 5.24
CA PHE A 378 -13.44 18.66 4.86
C PHE A 378 -12.73 19.23 3.63
N GLU A 379 -13.47 19.52 2.56
CA GLU A 379 -12.96 20.13 1.33
C GLU A 379 -12.31 21.49 1.63
N LYS A 380 -12.94 22.30 2.47
CA LYS A 380 -12.40 23.59 2.90
C LYS A 380 -11.08 23.45 3.64
N ILE A 381 -10.94 22.47 4.55
CA ILE A 381 -9.66 22.20 5.23
C ILE A 381 -8.56 21.88 4.21
N LEU A 382 -8.87 21.07 3.20
CA LEU A 382 -7.92 20.72 2.15
C LEU A 382 -7.48 21.92 1.31
N MET A 383 -8.44 22.74 0.90
CA MET A 383 -8.16 23.91 0.08
C MET A 383 -7.43 25.00 0.88
N ASP A 384 -8.00 25.44 2.01
CA ASP A 384 -7.52 26.59 2.78
C ASP A 384 -6.14 26.34 3.42
N ASN A 385 -5.92 25.13 3.94
CA ASN A 385 -4.69 24.83 4.68
C ASN A 385 -3.60 24.16 3.83
N TYR A 386 -3.99 23.47 2.76
CA TYR A 386 -3.07 22.61 1.99
C TYR A 386 -3.03 22.91 0.49
N GLN A 387 -3.91 23.78 -0.01
CA GLN A 387 -4.06 24.10 -1.43
C GLN A 387 -4.29 22.83 -2.28
N ILE A 388 -5.10 21.92 -1.74
CA ILE A 388 -5.50 20.70 -2.43
C ILE A 388 -6.91 20.92 -2.98
N GLU A 389 -7.03 20.92 -4.30
CA GLU A 389 -8.29 21.00 -5.03
C GLU A 389 -8.89 19.60 -5.18
N LEU A 390 -10.17 19.43 -4.87
CA LEU A 390 -10.92 18.22 -5.16
C LEU A 390 -11.57 18.31 -6.54
N ILE A 391 -11.34 17.31 -7.39
CA ILE A 391 -12.10 17.20 -8.64
C ILE A 391 -13.56 16.84 -8.35
N PRO A 392 -14.52 17.23 -9.21
CA PRO A 392 -15.92 16.89 -9.02
C PRO A 392 -16.14 15.37 -8.94
N VAL A 393 -16.91 14.93 -7.94
CA VAL A 393 -17.27 13.51 -7.72
C VAL A 393 -17.95 12.89 -8.94
N GLU A 394 -18.70 13.69 -9.70
CA GLU A 394 -19.38 13.22 -10.92
C GLU A 394 -18.38 12.76 -12.00
N ARG A 395 -17.21 13.40 -12.07
CA ARG A 395 -16.11 12.97 -12.93
C ARG A 395 -15.47 11.68 -12.40
N VAL A 396 -15.36 11.54 -11.08
CA VAL A 396 -14.83 10.32 -10.44
C VAL A 396 -15.69 9.11 -10.78
N LYS A 397 -17.02 9.26 -10.70
CA LYS A 397 -18.00 8.20 -10.96
C LYS A 397 -18.03 7.70 -12.41
N GLN A 398 -17.53 8.50 -13.35
CA GLN A 398 -17.43 8.15 -14.77
C GLN A 398 -16.20 7.27 -15.08
N ALA A 399 -15.21 7.20 -14.18
CA ALA A 399 -14.01 6.41 -14.41
C ALA A 399 -14.31 4.89 -14.42
N PRO A 400 -13.82 4.14 -15.42
CA PRO A 400 -14.05 2.69 -15.50
C PRO A 400 -13.65 1.92 -14.24
N SER A 401 -12.48 2.25 -13.66
CA SER A 401 -12.01 1.58 -12.44
C SER A 401 -12.89 1.88 -11.23
N TYR A 402 -13.57 3.03 -11.21
CA TYR A 402 -14.52 3.38 -10.15
C TYR A 402 -15.82 2.57 -10.22
N GLN A 403 -16.31 2.31 -11.43
CA GLN A 403 -17.57 1.59 -11.62
C GLN A 403 -17.52 0.17 -11.03
N ALA A 404 -16.33 -0.43 -10.97
CA ALA A 404 -16.06 -1.72 -10.36
C ALA A 404 -15.99 -1.72 -8.81
N LEU A 405 -16.08 -0.55 -8.16
CA LEU A 405 -16.12 -0.46 -6.70
C LEU A 405 -17.47 -0.91 -6.13
N HIS A 406 -17.47 -1.28 -4.86
CA HIS A 406 -18.65 -1.71 -4.13
C HIS A 406 -19.53 -0.49 -3.79
N PRO A 407 -20.84 -0.52 -4.09
CA PRO A 407 -21.74 0.54 -3.69
C PRO A 407 -21.82 0.66 -2.17
N ILE A 408 -22.05 1.88 -1.69
CA ILE A 408 -22.53 2.13 -0.33
C ILE A 408 -24.05 2.12 -0.42
N GLU A 409 -24.71 1.23 0.31
CA GLU A 409 -26.17 1.18 0.34
C GLU A 409 -26.69 2.21 1.33
N ASP A 410 -27.14 3.34 0.79
CA ASP A 410 -27.80 4.38 1.59
C ASP A 410 -29.01 3.78 2.33
N LYS A 411 -28.99 3.87 3.66
CA LYS A 411 -29.99 3.28 4.54
C LYS A 411 -30.34 4.25 5.65
N VAL A 412 -31.62 4.45 5.91
CA VAL A 412 -32.11 5.15 7.10
C VAL A 412 -33.12 4.25 7.79
N SER A 413 -32.82 3.86 9.03
CA SER A 413 -33.67 2.99 9.83
C SER A 413 -33.62 3.36 11.31
N VAL A 414 -34.48 2.74 12.11
CA VAL A 414 -34.50 2.95 13.57
C VAL A 414 -33.29 2.37 14.30
N VAL A 415 -32.49 1.51 13.66
CA VAL A 415 -31.31 0.86 14.27
C VAL A 415 -29.99 1.44 13.76
N GLU A 416 -29.97 1.91 12.52
CA GLU A 416 -28.78 2.43 11.86
C GLU A 416 -29.13 3.37 10.70
N VAL A 417 -28.16 4.24 10.40
CA VAL A 417 -28.13 5.11 9.23
C VAL A 417 -26.80 4.94 8.52
N GLU A 418 -26.81 4.88 7.20
CA GLU A 418 -25.65 4.95 6.34
C GLU A 418 -25.98 5.88 5.16
N LYS A 419 -25.16 6.91 4.98
CA LYS A 419 -25.31 7.88 3.89
C LYS A 419 -23.98 8.18 3.23
N SER A 420 -23.97 8.09 1.92
CA SER A 420 -22.82 8.42 1.08
C SER A 420 -22.98 9.81 0.45
N TYR A 421 -21.88 10.55 0.33
CA TYR A 421 -21.88 11.82 -0.38
C TYR A 421 -22.12 11.56 -1.87
N LYS A 422 -23.25 12.04 -2.41
CA LYS A 422 -23.60 11.90 -3.84
C LYS A 422 -23.50 10.47 -4.40
N GLY A 423 -23.75 9.45 -3.58
CA GLY A 423 -23.69 8.06 -3.99
C GLY A 423 -22.26 7.56 -4.24
N THR A 424 -21.27 8.06 -3.50
CA THR A 424 -19.90 7.51 -3.57
C THR A 424 -19.83 6.05 -3.15
N LYS A 425 -18.81 5.33 -3.61
CA LYS A 425 -18.58 3.90 -3.40
C LYS A 425 -17.43 3.65 -2.42
N ASN A 426 -17.42 2.48 -1.79
CA ASN A 426 -16.36 2.09 -0.87
C ASN A 426 -15.06 1.79 -1.66
N LEU A 427 -13.99 2.51 -1.31
CA LEU A 427 -12.63 2.20 -1.74
C LEU A 427 -11.92 1.25 -0.77
N ILE A 428 -12.26 1.32 0.52
CA ILE A 428 -11.69 0.45 1.56
C ILE A 428 -12.69 -0.68 1.82
N PRO A 429 -12.27 -1.96 1.71
CA PRO A 429 -13.06 -3.10 2.12
C PRO A 429 -13.53 -2.95 3.58
N THR A 430 -14.83 -3.09 3.78
CA THR A 430 -15.47 -3.02 5.11
C THR A 430 -15.79 -4.39 5.69
N THR A 431 -15.76 -5.46 4.87
CA THR A 431 -15.99 -6.84 5.31
C THR A 431 -14.81 -7.77 5.00
N LEU A 432 -14.66 -8.86 5.76
CA LEU A 432 -13.65 -9.89 5.50
C LEU A 432 -13.83 -10.52 4.11
N SER A 433 -15.07 -10.62 3.63
CA SER A 433 -15.38 -11.13 2.28
C SER A 433 -14.97 -10.16 1.17
N GLU A 434 -15.02 -8.85 1.44
CA GLU A 434 -14.47 -7.82 0.56
C GLU A 434 -12.94 -7.85 0.61
N ILE A 435 -12.30 -7.98 1.78
CA ILE A 435 -10.83 -8.07 1.89
C ILE A 435 -10.25 -9.23 1.06
N VAL A 436 -10.94 -10.37 1.03
CA VAL A 436 -10.51 -11.54 0.23
C VAL A 436 -10.77 -11.33 -1.28
N LYS A 437 -11.83 -10.62 -1.66
CA LYS A 437 -12.12 -10.27 -3.08
C LYS A 437 -11.31 -9.08 -3.59
N ASP A 438 -10.83 -8.24 -2.68
CA ASP A 438 -10.12 -6.99 -2.91
C ASP A 438 -8.63 -7.12 -2.59
N ALA A 439 -8.11 -8.35 -2.49
CA ALA A 439 -6.70 -8.69 -2.62
C ALA A 439 -6.23 -8.27 -4.04
N SER A 440 -6.09 -6.96 -4.19
CA SER A 440 -6.06 -6.27 -5.46
C SER A 440 -4.67 -6.37 -6.02
N SER A 441 -4.50 -7.20 -7.05
CA SER A 441 -3.37 -7.27 -7.98
C SER A 441 -1.96 -7.19 -7.38
N THR A 442 -1.16 -8.19 -7.73
CA THR A 442 0.25 -8.30 -7.34
C THR A 442 1.09 -7.08 -7.75
N PHE A 443 0.70 -6.33 -8.78
CA PHE A 443 1.49 -5.19 -9.29
C PHE A 443 0.94 -3.83 -8.86
N ALA A 444 1.83 -2.96 -8.36
CA ALA A 444 1.50 -1.61 -7.90
C ALA A 444 0.73 -0.77 -8.95
N TYR A 445 1.13 -0.85 -10.22
CA TYR A 445 0.50 -0.11 -11.34
C TYR A 445 -0.91 -0.59 -11.73
N ASP A 446 -1.24 -1.82 -11.34
CA ASP A 446 -2.49 -2.49 -11.68
C ASP A 446 -3.47 -2.55 -10.49
N ARG A 447 -3.06 -2.07 -9.31
CA ARG A 447 -3.99 -1.85 -8.19
C ARG A 447 -5.09 -0.86 -8.57
N LYS A 448 -6.30 -1.08 -8.06
CA LYS A 448 -7.49 -0.26 -8.37
C LYS A 448 -7.24 1.23 -8.13
N ASP A 449 -6.64 1.56 -6.99
CA ASP A 449 -6.22 2.93 -6.63
C ASP A 449 -5.34 3.56 -7.73
N SER A 450 -4.26 2.85 -8.13
CA SER A 450 -3.30 3.34 -9.12
C SER A 450 -3.91 3.53 -10.51
N ARG A 451 -4.83 2.64 -10.92
CA ARG A 451 -5.57 2.79 -12.18
C ARG A 451 -6.47 4.03 -12.13
N LEU A 452 -7.22 4.20 -11.04
CA LEU A 452 -8.15 5.31 -10.87
C LEU A 452 -7.43 6.67 -10.83
N ILE A 453 -6.28 6.76 -10.14
CA ILE A 453 -5.40 7.95 -10.15
C ILE A 453 -5.02 8.34 -11.58
N ARG A 454 -4.60 7.35 -12.39
CA ARG A 454 -4.18 7.55 -13.78
C ARG A 454 -5.34 7.92 -14.70
N GLU A 455 -6.48 7.24 -14.57
CA GLU A 455 -7.70 7.53 -15.34
C GLU A 455 -8.21 8.96 -15.10
N LEU A 456 -8.13 9.43 -13.85
CA LEU A 456 -8.61 10.76 -13.46
C LEU A 456 -7.56 11.86 -13.68
N GLY A 457 -6.28 11.52 -13.81
CA GLY A 457 -5.19 12.48 -13.91
C GLY A 457 -5.09 13.34 -12.64
N VAL A 458 -5.14 12.70 -11.48
CA VAL A 458 -5.05 13.33 -10.15
C VAL A 458 -3.77 12.90 -9.44
N ASP A 459 -3.37 13.64 -8.41
CA ASP A 459 -2.21 13.34 -7.58
C ASP A 459 -2.53 12.36 -6.45
N GLY A 460 -3.81 12.23 -6.08
CA GLY A 460 -4.22 11.35 -5.00
C GLY A 460 -5.72 11.05 -4.95
N LEU A 461 -6.05 9.99 -4.23
CA LEU A 461 -7.41 9.57 -3.92
C LEU A 461 -7.66 9.69 -2.43
N ILE A 462 -8.85 10.16 -2.07
CA ILE A 462 -9.29 10.29 -0.68
C ILE A 462 -10.45 9.34 -0.43
N ALA A 463 -10.35 8.62 0.69
CA ALA A 463 -11.45 7.88 1.28
C ALA A 463 -11.64 8.32 2.74
N VAL A 464 -12.87 8.70 3.09
CA VAL A 464 -13.28 9.11 4.43
C VAL A 464 -14.55 8.33 4.84
N THR A 465 -14.56 7.86 6.07
CA THR A 465 -15.76 7.29 6.71
C THR A 465 -15.90 7.87 8.10
N ILE A 466 -17.06 8.41 8.44
CA ILE A 466 -17.36 8.98 9.76
C ILE A 466 -18.40 8.08 10.43
N ASP A 467 -17.96 7.33 11.43
CA ASP A 467 -18.81 6.50 12.28
C ASP A 467 -19.30 7.31 13.49
N LEU A 468 -20.61 7.29 13.71
CA LEU A 468 -21.32 7.88 14.85
C LEU A 468 -21.94 6.73 15.63
N GLU A 469 -21.17 6.12 16.52
CA GLU A 469 -21.66 5.02 17.34
C GLU A 469 -22.38 5.58 18.57
N MET A 470 -23.53 5.01 18.95
CA MET A 470 -24.21 5.36 20.20
C MET A 470 -23.99 4.27 21.26
N PRO A 471 -23.05 4.43 22.21
CA PRO A 471 -22.88 3.47 23.29
C PRO A 471 -24.06 3.52 24.26
N TRP A 472 -24.44 2.38 24.85
CA TRP A 472 -25.51 2.34 25.85
C TRP A 472 -25.22 3.23 27.05
N GLU A 473 -23.97 3.20 27.54
CA GLU A 473 -23.55 3.85 28.80
C GLU A 473 -23.62 5.38 28.70
N SER A 474 -23.00 5.95 27.67
CA SER A 474 -22.93 7.40 27.46
C SER A 474 -24.15 7.97 26.75
N PHE A 475 -24.88 7.12 26.02
CA PHE A 475 -26.04 7.50 25.21
C PHE A 475 -25.79 8.77 24.37
N SER A 476 -24.62 8.80 23.75
CA SER A 476 -24.07 9.92 23.00
C SER A 476 -23.54 9.41 21.67
N LEU A 477 -23.76 10.16 20.58
CA LEU A 477 -23.18 9.82 19.28
C LEU A 477 -21.69 10.17 19.27
N THR A 478 -20.88 9.12 19.28
CA THR A 478 -19.43 9.17 19.46
C THR A 478 -18.77 9.16 18.08
N PRO A 479 -18.09 10.25 17.68
CA PRO A 479 -17.52 10.37 16.35
C PRO A 479 -16.21 9.57 16.24
N ARG A 480 -16.08 8.85 15.11
CA ARG A 480 -14.85 8.21 14.66
C ARG A 480 -14.70 8.41 13.16
N MET A 481 -13.77 9.27 12.77
CA MET A 481 -13.42 9.48 11.36
C MET A 481 -12.25 8.60 10.98
N SER A 482 -12.41 7.72 10.00
CA SER A 482 -11.30 7.06 9.31
C SER A 482 -10.97 7.81 8.03
N ILE A 483 -9.68 7.97 7.74
CA ILE A 483 -9.19 8.63 6.54
C ILE A 483 -8.03 7.85 5.92
N ARG A 484 -8.02 7.78 4.59
CA ARG A 484 -6.87 7.34 3.80
C ARG A 484 -6.72 8.24 2.58
N ILE A 485 -5.50 8.69 2.35
CA ILE A 485 -5.10 9.45 1.17
C ILE A 485 -4.00 8.67 0.45
N SER A 486 -4.37 8.04 -0.67
CA SER A 486 -3.45 7.27 -1.53
C SER A 486 -2.91 8.17 -2.65
N GLY A 487 -1.67 7.92 -3.09
CA GLY A 487 -1.01 8.56 -4.22
C GLY A 487 -0.53 7.54 -5.28
N PRO A 488 0.00 8.01 -6.42
CA PRO A 488 0.50 7.13 -7.48
C PRO A 488 1.63 6.22 -6.96
N PRO A 489 1.90 5.09 -7.64
CA PRO A 489 3.08 4.26 -7.37
C PRO A 489 4.40 5.05 -7.39
N ASN A 490 5.36 4.58 -6.60
CA ASN A 490 6.76 4.99 -6.67
C ASN A 490 7.54 3.97 -7.51
N GLY A 491 7.84 4.33 -8.76
CA GLY A 491 8.35 3.38 -9.74
C GLY A 491 7.39 2.20 -9.94
N TYR A 492 7.91 1.05 -10.37
CA TYR A 492 7.09 -0.14 -10.66
C TYR A 492 6.97 -1.13 -9.50
N LYS A 493 7.81 -0.98 -8.47
CA LYS A 493 7.94 -1.92 -7.35
C LYS A 493 7.06 -1.58 -6.16
N ALA A 494 6.78 -0.30 -5.91
CA ALA A 494 6.01 0.13 -4.74
C ALA A 494 4.81 0.98 -5.12
N GLY A 495 3.66 0.69 -4.52
CA GLY A 495 2.48 1.52 -4.68
C GLY A 495 1.17 0.79 -4.32
N PRO A 496 0.06 1.52 -4.16
CA PRO A 496 -0.02 2.98 -4.18
C PRO A 496 0.80 3.59 -3.04
N THR A 497 1.36 4.78 -3.26
CA THR A 497 2.01 5.50 -2.16
C THR A 497 0.94 6.08 -1.23
N ILE A 498 1.32 6.49 -0.02
CA ILE A 498 0.38 7.03 0.97
C ILE A 498 0.80 8.44 1.35
N TYR A 499 -0.13 9.38 1.23
CA TYR A 499 0.03 10.73 1.79
C TYR A 499 -0.20 10.70 3.30
N LEU A 500 -1.31 10.09 3.74
CA LEU A 500 -1.58 9.81 5.15
C LEU A 500 -2.69 8.77 5.28
N GLN A 501 -2.75 8.09 6.41
CA GLN A 501 -3.89 7.27 6.78
C GLN A 501 -4.06 7.24 8.30
N GLY A 502 -5.27 6.95 8.77
CA GLY A 502 -5.51 6.71 10.18
C GLY A 502 -6.91 7.09 10.59
N LEU A 503 -7.04 7.56 11.84
CA LEU A 503 -8.31 7.83 12.47
C LEU A 503 -8.29 9.05 13.39
N VAL A 504 -9.45 9.65 13.55
CA VAL A 504 -9.76 10.62 14.60
C VAL A 504 -10.91 10.05 15.41
N ASN A 505 -10.68 9.76 16.68
CA ASN A 505 -11.72 9.35 17.63
C ASN A 505 -12.13 10.56 18.47
N GLY A 506 -13.34 10.54 19.01
CA GLY A 506 -13.71 11.52 20.03
C GLY A 506 -14.83 11.04 20.90
N SER A 507 -15.01 11.70 22.05
CA SER A 507 -16.26 11.60 22.80
C SER A 507 -17.32 12.50 22.16
N GLY A 508 -18.56 12.02 22.05
CA GLY A 508 -19.70 12.89 21.79
C GLY A 508 -20.20 13.59 23.06
N LEU A 509 -21.17 14.49 22.90
CA LEU A 509 -21.89 15.08 24.03
C LEU A 509 -23.16 14.28 24.36
N PRO A 510 -23.47 14.07 25.64
CA PRO A 510 -24.72 13.45 26.06
C PRO A 510 -25.94 14.18 25.48
N LEU A 511 -26.92 13.41 25.02
CA LEU A 511 -28.23 13.92 24.65
C LEU A 511 -29.12 14.05 25.89
N ASP A 512 -29.92 15.11 25.96
CA ASP A 512 -30.96 15.23 26.98
C ASP A 512 -32.12 14.27 26.64
N GLU A 513 -32.11 13.09 27.28
CA GLU A 513 -33.14 12.06 27.09
C GLU A 513 -34.56 12.59 27.30
N ALA A 514 -34.75 13.60 28.16
CA ALA A 514 -36.07 14.18 28.44
C ALA A 514 -36.60 15.08 27.31
N LYS A 515 -35.71 15.57 26.44
CA LYS A 515 -36.05 16.44 25.29
C LYS A 515 -35.93 15.72 23.95
N MET A 516 -35.69 14.41 23.96
CA MET A 516 -35.27 13.65 22.80
C MET A 516 -36.42 13.43 21.79
N ASN A 517 -36.63 14.43 20.94
CA ASN A 517 -37.48 14.40 19.76
C ASN A 517 -36.67 14.81 18.50
N ALA A 518 -37.26 14.64 17.31
CA ALA A 518 -36.56 14.90 16.06
C ALA A 518 -36.09 16.36 15.93
N ASP A 519 -36.94 17.34 16.27
CA ASP A 519 -36.62 18.78 16.12
C ASP A 519 -35.47 19.20 17.03
N TYR A 520 -35.49 18.79 18.30
CA TYR A 520 -34.38 19.03 19.23
C TYR A 520 -33.08 18.42 18.73
N VAL A 521 -33.10 17.14 18.33
CA VAL A 521 -31.91 16.44 17.85
C VAL A 521 -31.37 17.08 16.58
N MET A 522 -32.23 17.50 15.64
CA MET A 522 -31.80 18.17 14.42
C MET A 522 -31.07 19.49 14.71
N ASP A 523 -31.44 20.21 15.76
CA ASP A 523 -30.76 21.45 16.19
C ASP A 523 -29.39 21.17 16.85
N VAL A 524 -29.33 20.17 17.72
CA VAL A 524 -28.13 19.93 18.56
C VAL A 524 -27.12 18.94 17.98
N LEU A 525 -27.50 18.12 17.00
CA LEU A 525 -26.64 17.02 16.52
C LEU A 525 -25.22 17.46 16.11
N PRO A 526 -25.02 18.58 15.38
CA PRO A 526 -23.68 19.05 15.01
C PRO A 526 -22.76 19.27 16.22
N ASN A 527 -23.33 19.77 17.32
CA ASN A 527 -22.61 19.97 18.58
C ASN A 527 -22.41 18.64 19.32
N VAL A 528 -23.40 17.76 19.28
CA VAL A 528 -23.34 16.42 19.92
C VAL A 528 -22.22 15.57 19.34
N ILE A 529 -22.07 15.56 18.00
CA ILE A 529 -20.96 14.87 17.33
C ILE A 529 -19.67 15.68 17.37
N ARG A 530 -19.70 16.88 17.94
CA ARG A 530 -18.57 17.82 18.06
C ARG A 530 -17.87 18.03 16.71
N GLU A 531 -18.68 18.36 15.71
CA GLU A 531 -18.29 18.48 14.29
C GLU A 531 -17.05 19.38 14.10
N LYS A 532 -17.03 20.55 14.76
CA LYS A 532 -15.92 21.51 14.67
C LYS A 532 -14.63 20.97 15.29
N GLU A 533 -14.72 20.30 16.43
CA GLU A 533 -13.59 19.70 17.13
C GLU A 533 -13.02 18.53 16.33
N LEU A 534 -13.89 17.72 15.70
CA LEU A 534 -13.49 16.62 14.81
C LEU A 534 -12.67 17.14 13.62
N MET A 535 -13.15 18.19 12.96
CA MET A 535 -12.47 18.85 11.85
C MET A 535 -11.16 19.54 12.28
N ARG A 536 -11.15 20.17 13.46
CA ARG A 536 -9.93 20.75 14.05
C ARG A 536 -8.88 19.68 14.35
N ALA A 537 -9.31 18.54 14.89
CA ALA A 537 -8.43 17.41 15.20
C ALA A 537 -7.82 16.83 13.91
N LEU A 538 -8.62 16.62 12.86
CA LEU A 538 -8.13 16.25 11.54
C LEU A 538 -7.04 17.21 11.03
N ALA A 539 -7.32 18.51 11.00
CA ALA A 539 -6.36 19.52 10.53
C ALA A 539 -5.08 19.54 11.39
N LYS A 540 -5.20 19.41 12.72
CA LYS A 540 -4.07 19.31 13.64
C LYS A 540 -3.20 18.10 13.30
N GLY A 541 -3.81 16.93 13.08
CA GLY A 541 -3.12 15.71 12.68
C GLY A 541 -2.31 15.87 11.40
N ILE A 542 -2.94 16.41 10.36
CA ILE A 542 -2.27 16.65 9.07
C ILE A 542 -1.12 17.66 9.23
N ASN A 543 -1.29 18.70 10.05
CA ASN A 543 -0.22 19.67 10.33
C ASN A 543 0.98 19.05 11.05
N ILE A 544 0.76 18.11 11.97
CA ILE A 544 1.86 17.37 12.63
C ILE A 544 2.60 16.53 11.58
N ILE A 545 1.88 15.77 10.73
CA ILE A 545 2.50 15.01 9.63
C ILE A 545 3.38 15.92 8.76
N LYS A 546 2.87 17.07 8.31
CA LYS A 546 3.63 18.02 7.48
C LYS A 546 4.89 18.55 8.19
N LYS A 547 4.82 18.80 9.49
CA LYS A 547 5.99 19.26 10.26
C LYS A 547 7.06 18.16 10.34
N GLU A 548 6.65 16.91 10.55
CA GLU A 548 7.54 15.75 10.60
C GLU A 548 8.10 15.35 9.23
N GLU A 549 7.37 15.60 8.13
CA GLU A 549 7.88 15.41 6.76
C GLU A 549 9.18 16.19 6.51
N ALA A 550 9.25 17.42 7.03
CA ALA A 550 10.41 18.31 6.90
C ALA A 550 11.64 17.78 7.65
N SER A 551 11.46 17.19 8.84
CA SER A 551 12.57 16.63 9.62
C SER A 551 13.09 15.30 9.04
N ARG A 552 12.24 14.56 8.33
CA ARG A 552 12.57 13.25 7.73
C ARG A 552 12.89 13.30 6.23
N ALA A 553 13.10 14.50 5.69
CA ALA A 553 13.55 14.76 4.32
C ALA A 553 12.63 14.20 3.20
N TYR A 554 11.32 14.08 3.47
CA TYR A 554 10.37 13.62 2.43
C TYR A 554 10.40 14.56 1.22
N ASP A 555 10.29 15.87 1.45
CA ASP A 555 10.33 16.87 0.37
C ASP A 555 11.63 16.80 -0.43
N ALA A 556 12.77 16.69 0.26
CA ALA A 556 14.08 16.64 -0.41
C ALA A 556 14.25 15.40 -1.29
N LEU A 557 13.75 14.23 -0.85
CA LEU A 557 13.78 13.00 -1.64
C LEU A 557 12.78 13.03 -2.80
N TRP A 558 11.57 13.55 -2.57
CA TRP A 558 10.52 13.61 -3.61
C TRP A 558 10.75 14.73 -4.63
N ALA A 559 11.47 15.80 -4.30
CA ALA A 559 11.89 16.82 -5.25
C ALA A 559 12.88 16.30 -6.32
N LEU A 560 13.47 15.13 -6.09
CA LEU A 560 14.32 14.43 -7.06
C LEU A 560 13.53 13.52 -8.01
N LYS A 561 12.19 13.46 -7.89
CA LYS A 561 11.32 12.60 -8.70
C LYS A 561 10.56 13.32 -9.80
#